data_AF-A0A9W5Z2D1-F1
#
_entry.id   AF-A0A9W5Z2D1-F1
#
_cell.length_a   1.000
_cell.length_b   1.000
_cell.length_c   1.000
_cell.angle_alpha   90.00
_cell.angle_beta   90.00
_cell.angle_gamma   90.00
#
_symmetry.space_group_name_H-M   'P 1'
#
loop_
_entity.id
_entity.type
_entity.pdbx_description
1 polymer ?
#
loop_
_entity_poly.entity_id
_entity_poly.type
_entity_poly.pdbx_seq_one_letter_code
_entity_poly.pdbx_strand_id
1 'polypeptide(L)'
;MLDTTFHALARGFYILAFACFLKWIRALWKRPFPANAPKLVSGYPVVGALQFFFDQNGFCQKARDASATGNYSYYLGGDRVVGLSGPEGRKTFFGNRNLDLDRG
;
A
#
# COMPACT_ATOMS: atom_id res chain seq x y z
N MET A 1 -46.28 14.92 10.89
CA MET A 1 -45.19 14.49 11.81
C MET A 1 -44.47 13.24 11.32
N LEU A 2 -45.18 12.20 10.83
CA LEU A 2 -44.54 10.98 10.33
C LEU A 2 -43.66 11.21 9.08
N ASP A 3 -44.15 11.98 8.10
CA ASP A 3 -43.43 12.24 6.83
C ASP A 3 -42.13 13.02 7.02
N THR A 4 -42.15 14.03 7.90
CA THR A 4 -40.95 14.82 8.25
C THR A 4 -39.87 13.95 8.89
N THR A 5 -40.26 12.99 9.73
CA THR A 5 -39.33 12.05 10.37
C THR A 5 -38.78 11.05 9.36
N PHE A 6 -39.63 10.53 8.46
CA PHE A 6 -39.20 9.63 7.39
C PHE A 6 -38.20 10.28 6.44
N HIS A 7 -38.44 11.52 6.02
CA HIS A 7 -37.50 12.29 5.20
C HIS A 7 -36.20 12.60 5.93
N ALA A 8 -36.24 12.86 7.24
CA ALA A 8 -35.04 13.07 8.04
C ALA A 8 -34.18 11.79 8.13
N LEU A 9 -34.80 10.62 8.34
CA LEU A 9 -34.11 9.32 8.36
C LEU A 9 -33.51 8.99 7.00
N ALA A 10 -34.25 9.20 5.90
CA ALA A 10 -33.75 8.98 4.55
C ALA A 10 -32.52 9.86 4.25
N ARG A 11 -32.57 11.16 4.60
CA ARG A 11 -31.43 12.07 4.46
C ARG A 11 -30.22 11.59 5.26
N GLY A 12 -30.42 11.14 6.49
CA GLY A 12 -29.34 10.58 7.32
C GLY A 12 -28.67 9.37 6.66
N PHE A 13 -29.47 8.46 6.10
CA PHE A 13 -28.96 7.30 5.35
C PHE A 13 -28.15 7.72 4.13
N TYR A 14 -28.65 8.67 3.32
CA TYR A 14 -27.90 9.17 2.16
C TYR A 14 -26.59 9.85 2.53
N ILE A 15 -26.56 10.64 3.61
CA ILE A 15 -25.33 11.27 4.10
C ILE A 15 -24.32 10.22 4.54
N LEU A 16 -24.76 9.19 5.29
CA LEU A 16 -23.91 8.09 5.71
C LEU A 16 -23.34 7.33 4.49
N ALA A 17 -24.21 6.97 3.54
CA ALA A 17 -23.81 6.26 2.33
C ALA A 17 -22.80 7.07 1.51
N PHE A 18 -23.03 8.37 1.36
CA PHE A 18 -22.11 9.28 0.66
C PHE A 18 -20.77 9.40 1.38
N ALA A 19 -20.76 9.52 2.71
CA ALA A 19 -19.53 9.55 3.50
C ALA A 19 -18.72 8.25 3.35
N CYS A 20 -19.38 7.09 3.41
CA CYS A 20 -18.76 5.79 3.17
C CYS A 20 -18.19 5.70 1.75
N PHE A 21 -18.92 6.17 0.74
CA PHE A 21 -18.47 6.19 -0.64
C PHE A 21 -17.23 7.06 -0.84
N LEU A 22 -17.19 8.27 -0.26
CA LEU A 22 -16.01 9.14 -0.29
C LEU A 22 -14.80 8.49 0.38
N LYS A 23 -15.00 7.82 1.52
CA LYS A 23 -13.93 7.09 2.21
C LYS A 23 -13.40 5.94 1.36
N TRP A 24 -14.29 5.22 0.68
CA TRP A 24 -13.91 4.12 -0.22
C TRP A 24 -13.10 4.61 -1.43
N ILE A 25 -13.54 5.69 -2.10
CA ILE A 25 -12.77 6.33 -3.19
C ILE A 25 -11.39 6.77 -2.69
N ARG A 26 -11.34 7.41 -1.51
CA ARG A 26 -10.07 7.88 -0.95
C ARG A 26 -9.12 6.71 -0.65
N ALA A 27 -9.63 5.55 -0.25
CA ALA A 27 -8.82 4.36 -0.01
C ALA A 27 -8.21 3.78 -1.30
N LEU A 28 -8.81 4.05 -2.47
CA LEU A 28 -8.26 3.67 -3.78
C LEU A 28 -7.15 4.62 -4.25
N TRP A 29 -7.08 5.84 -3.71
CA TRP A 29 -6.01 6.79 -4.03
C TRP A 29 -4.72 6.46 -3.26
N LYS A 30 -3.79 5.81 -3.95
CA LYS A 30 -2.43 5.58 -3.48
C LYS A 30 -1.49 6.65 -4.02
N ARG A 31 -0.49 7.02 -3.21
CA ARG A 31 0.60 7.89 -3.68
C ARG A 31 1.47 7.09 -4.67
N PRO A 32 1.71 7.58 -5.90
CA PRO A 32 2.54 6.87 -6.86
C PRO A 32 3.98 6.74 -6.36
N PHE A 33 4.68 5.71 -6.83
CA PHE A 33 6.12 5.62 -6.63
C PHE A 33 6.84 6.69 -7.47
N PRO A 34 7.99 7.22 -6.99
CA PRO A 34 8.81 8.11 -7.81
C PRO A 34 9.35 7.37 -9.03
N ALA A 35 9.69 8.11 -10.10
CA ALA A 35 10.11 7.54 -11.38
C ALA A 35 11.38 6.66 -11.30
N ASN A 36 12.24 6.92 -10.31
CA ASN A 36 13.46 6.17 -10.05
C ASN A 36 13.29 5.02 -9.03
N ALA A 37 12.05 4.66 -8.70
CA ALA A 37 11.81 3.55 -7.78
C ALA A 37 12.19 2.20 -8.40
N PRO A 38 12.58 1.20 -7.58
CA PRO A 38 12.75 -0.17 -8.04
C PRO A 38 11.45 -0.73 -8.63
N LYS A 39 11.56 -1.81 -9.43
CA LYS A 39 10.44 -2.42 -10.15
C LYS A 39 9.23 -2.66 -9.23
N LEU A 40 8.08 -2.12 -9.63
CA LEU A 40 6.83 -2.27 -8.90
C LEU A 40 6.22 -3.66 -9.12
N VAL A 41 5.99 -4.38 -8.03
CA VAL A 41 5.22 -5.62 -8.00
C VAL A 41 3.74 -5.26 -7.95
N SER A 42 2.95 -5.85 -8.84
CA SER A 42 1.51 -5.64 -8.88
C SER A 42 0.83 -6.20 -7.63
N GLY A 43 -0.25 -5.55 -7.21
CA GLY A 43 -1.04 -5.93 -6.04
C GLY A 43 -2.47 -5.43 -6.16
N TYR A 44 -3.29 -5.73 -5.16
CA TYR A 44 -4.70 -5.37 -5.14
C TYR A 44 -4.89 -3.85 -4.89
N PRO A 45 -5.93 -3.22 -5.49
CA PRO A 45 -6.12 -1.76 -5.43
C PRO A 45 -6.28 -1.16 -4.04
N VAL A 46 -6.77 -1.91 -3.04
CA VAL A 46 -6.94 -1.37 -1.67
C VAL A 46 -5.80 -1.87 -0.79
N VAL A 47 -5.64 -3.18 -0.70
CA VAL A 47 -4.74 -3.85 0.26
C VAL A 47 -3.31 -4.04 -0.25
N GLY A 48 -3.04 -3.89 -1.55
CA GLY A 48 -1.70 -4.06 -2.11
C GLY A 48 -1.28 -5.53 -2.23
N ALA A 49 -0.04 -5.83 -1.86
CA ALA A 49 0.57 -7.16 -2.00
C ALA A 49 0.05 -8.15 -0.95
N LEU A 50 -1.22 -8.58 -1.06
CA LEU A 50 -1.81 -9.57 -0.13
C LEU A 50 -0.98 -10.84 0.02
N GLN A 51 -0.34 -11.28 -1.06
CA GLN A 51 0.47 -12.50 -1.05
C GLN A 51 1.62 -12.45 -0.04
N PHE A 52 2.12 -11.25 0.31
CA PHE A 52 3.14 -11.07 1.34
C PHE A 52 2.72 -11.67 2.69
N PHE A 53 1.44 -11.61 3.05
CA PHE A 53 0.93 -12.12 4.33
C PHE A 53 0.74 -13.65 4.34
N PHE A 54 0.54 -14.26 3.18
CA PHE A 54 0.28 -15.70 3.08
C PHE A 54 1.54 -16.51 2.75
N ASP A 55 2.43 -15.92 1.95
CA ASP A 55 3.66 -16.55 1.48
C ASP A 55 4.75 -15.48 1.33
N GLN A 56 5.27 -15.02 2.48
CA GLN A 56 6.27 -13.96 2.51
C GLN A 56 7.54 -14.35 1.76
N ASN A 57 8.04 -15.56 1.98
CA ASN A 57 9.30 -16.02 1.38
C ASN A 57 9.15 -16.19 -0.14
N GLY A 58 8.10 -16.85 -0.61
CA GLY A 58 7.86 -17.02 -2.04
C GLY A 58 7.58 -15.70 -2.75
N PHE A 59 6.84 -14.78 -2.10
CA PHE A 59 6.65 -13.41 -2.61
C PHE A 59 7.99 -12.69 -2.79
N CYS A 60 8.82 -12.64 -1.74
CA CYS A 60 10.10 -11.94 -1.75
C CYS A 60 11.07 -12.53 -2.79
N GLN A 61 11.13 -13.86 -2.91
CA GLN A 61 11.97 -14.54 -3.90
C GLN A 61 11.52 -14.21 -5.33
N LYS A 62 10.23 -14.40 -5.64
CA LYS A 62 9.68 -14.09 -6.97
C LYS A 62 9.87 -12.62 -7.34
N ALA A 63 9.64 -11.70 -6.40
CA ALA A 63 9.80 -10.28 -6.63
C ALA A 63 11.26 -9.88 -6.89
N ARG A 64 12.20 -10.45 -6.12
CA ARG A 64 13.64 -10.30 -6.34
C ARG A 64 14.03 -10.81 -7.72
N ASP A 65 13.66 -12.05 -8.04
CA ASP A 65 14.10 -12.73 -9.26
C ASP A 65 13.50 -12.07 -10.52
N ALA A 66 12.33 -11.43 -10.39
CA ALA A 66 11.72 -10.63 -11.45
C ALA A 66 12.37 -9.24 -11.66
N SER A 67 13.27 -8.79 -10.77
CA SER A 67 13.92 -7.48 -10.84
C SER A 67 15.38 -7.61 -11.27
N ALA A 68 15.79 -6.79 -12.25
CA ALA A 68 17.18 -6.78 -12.73
C ALA A 68 18.20 -6.40 -11.65
N THR A 69 17.79 -5.60 -10.65
CA THR A 69 18.65 -5.19 -9.53
C THR A 69 18.50 -6.06 -8.29
N GLY A 70 17.51 -6.97 -8.28
CA GLY A 70 17.06 -7.68 -7.08
C GLY A 70 16.21 -6.83 -6.12
N ASN A 71 16.22 -5.50 -6.24
CA ASN A 71 15.36 -4.61 -5.45
C ASN A 71 14.00 -4.45 -6.12
N TYR A 72 12.94 -4.34 -5.34
CA TYR A 72 11.57 -4.22 -5.86
C TYR A 72 10.74 -3.32 -4.96
N SER A 73 9.65 -2.78 -5.48
CA SER A 73 8.71 -1.95 -4.74
C SER A 73 7.32 -2.58 -4.76
N TYR A 74 6.52 -2.35 -3.72
CA TYR A 74 5.15 -2.84 -3.65
C TYR A 74 4.33 -1.98 -2.69
N TYR A 75 3.00 -2.05 -2.83
CA TYR A 75 2.10 -1.42 -1.86
C TYR A 75 1.73 -2.40 -0.77
N LEU A 76 1.68 -1.92 0.47
CA LEU A 76 1.09 -2.62 1.61
C LEU A 76 0.00 -1.72 2.18
N GLY A 77 -1.27 -1.99 1.85
CA GLY A 77 -2.34 -1.03 2.09
C GLY A 77 -2.06 0.30 1.38
N GLY A 78 -2.08 1.40 2.13
CA GLY A 78 -1.75 2.74 1.62
C GLY A 78 -0.25 3.05 1.52
N ASP A 79 0.59 2.18 2.10
CA ASP A 79 2.02 2.45 2.27
C ASP A 79 2.84 1.94 1.09
N ARG A 80 3.91 2.68 0.79
CA ARG A 80 4.90 2.33 -0.24
C ARG A 80 6.05 1.61 0.45
N VAL A 81 6.28 0.37 0.06
CA VAL A 81 7.35 -0.46 0.60
C VAL A 81 8.37 -0.76 -0.49
N VAL A 82 9.65 -0.81 -0.11
CA VAL A 82 10.75 -1.20 -0.98
C VAL A 82 11.46 -2.41 -0.36
N GLY A 83 11.47 -3.52 -1.09
CA GLY A 83 12.27 -4.70 -0.76
C GLY A 83 13.69 -4.50 -1.28
N LEU A 84 14.66 -4.53 -0.37
CA LEU A 84 16.08 -4.47 -0.69
C LEU A 84 16.68 -5.88 -0.66
N SER A 85 17.46 -6.23 -1.67
CA SER A 85 18.16 -7.51 -1.72
C SER A 85 19.52 -7.42 -2.42
N GLY A 86 20.32 -8.48 -2.27
CA GLY A 86 21.68 -8.54 -2.83
C GLY A 86 22.68 -7.61 -2.12
N PRO A 87 23.93 -7.58 -2.60
CA PRO A 87 25.01 -6.78 -1.99
C PRO A 87 24.71 -5.28 -1.96
N GLU A 88 24.21 -4.71 -3.06
CA GLU A 88 23.88 -3.28 -3.15
C GLU A 88 22.69 -2.88 -2.27
N GLY A 89 21.66 -3.73 -2.21
CA GLY A 89 20.52 -3.51 -1.30
C GLY A 89 20.95 -3.53 0.16
N ARG A 90 21.82 -4.49 0.54
CA ARG A 90 22.40 -4.57 1.88
C ARG A 90 23.23 -3.33 2.22
N LYS A 91 24.10 -2.89 1.31
CA LYS A 91 24.89 -1.67 1.47
C LYS A 91 24.01 -0.43 1.63
N THR A 92 22.92 -0.35 0.87
CA THR A 92 21.95 0.75 0.99
C THR A 92 21.26 0.76 2.35
N PHE A 93 20.84 -0.42 2.84
CA PHE A 93 20.16 -0.55 4.13
C PHE A 93 21.07 -0.17 5.30
N PHE A 94 22.27 -0.76 5.38
CA PHE A 94 23.19 -0.52 6.50
C PHE A 94 24.04 0.75 6.36
N GLY A 95 24.18 1.29 5.16
CA GLY A 95 24.99 2.49 4.89
C GLY A 95 24.21 3.81 4.98
N ASN A 96 22.87 3.75 5.04
CA ASN A 96 22.04 4.94 5.08
C ASN A 96 21.56 5.24 6.50
N ARG A 97 21.96 6.39 7.06
CA ARG A 97 21.56 6.85 8.40
C ARG A 97 20.05 6.99 8.58
N ASN A 98 19.28 7.18 7.50
CA ASN A 98 17.82 7.25 7.56
C ASN A 98 17.16 5.86 7.71
N LEU A 99 17.92 4.77 7.56
CA LEU A 99 17.49 3.38 7.72
C LEU A 99 18.14 2.73 8.94
N ASP A 100 18.68 3.55 9.84
CA ASP A 100 19.35 3.12 11.08
C ASP A 100 18.34 2.48 12.04
N LEU A 101 18.56 1.20 12.37
CA LEU A 101 17.67 0.41 13.21
C LEU A 101 17.60 0.93 14.65
N ASP A 102 18.66 1.60 15.12
CA ASP A 102 18.75 2.10 16.50
C ASP A 102 17.98 3.42 16.70
N ARG A 103 17.40 3.98 15.63
CA ARG A 103 16.65 5.25 15.63
C ARG A 103 15.15 5.09 15.35
N GLY A 104 14.67 3.85 15.30
CA GLY A 104 13.28 3.46 14.99
C GLY A 104 12.33 3.61 16.16
#